data_AF-A0A367KLJ4-F1
#
_entry.id   AF-A0A367KLJ4-F1
#
_cell.length_a   1.000
_cell.length_b   1.000
_cell.length_c   1.000
_cell.angle_alpha   90.00
_cell.angle_beta   90.00
_cell.angle_gamma   90.00
#
_symmetry.space_group_name_H-M   'P 1'
#
loop_
_entity.id
_entity.type
_entity.pdbx_description
1 polymer ?
#
loop_
_entity_poly.entity_id
_entity_poly.type
_entity_poly.pdbx_seq_one_letter_code
_entity_poly.pdbx_strand_id
1 'polypeptide(L)'
;MLLTPIFNADHTTITFDFEEFIKNELGLKLDSQTRREDEPICKYYLKGSCTKGSNCQFRHKGFDRDKSVVCKHWLRGLCKKGDSCEFLHVFNMKKMPECWFYSKYGECCNGEECMYLHIDPESKQKECPWYARGFCKHGPNCRNKHVRKLVCQNYLTGFCPDGLNCPNGHPKYELPLMYNIQNDDIAPPPSSSSNSNTQPHEEQKNFRQPYQQAPHHHHQPGTFRKLEDVTCYKCGQQGHYANRCPQGRPVMK
;
A
#
# COMPACT_ATOMS: atom_id res chain seq x y z
N MET A 1 36.22 -17.04 17.60
CA MET A 1 37.32 -16.35 16.89
C MET A 1 36.75 -15.78 15.62
N LEU A 2 36.53 -14.46 15.57
CA LEU A 2 36.03 -13.78 14.38
C LEU A 2 37.20 -13.61 13.42
N LEU A 3 37.06 -14.15 12.21
CA LEU A 3 38.01 -13.97 11.11
C LEU A 3 37.97 -12.50 10.69
N THR A 4 38.88 -11.69 11.21
CA THR A 4 39.15 -10.36 10.64
C THR A 4 39.79 -10.56 9.26
N PRO A 5 39.25 -9.98 8.18
CA PRO A 5 39.83 -10.13 6.86
C PRO A 5 41.26 -9.55 6.86
N ILE A 6 42.21 -10.35 6.39
CA ILE A 6 43.66 -10.04 6.37
C ILE A 6 43.99 -8.85 5.46
N PHE A 7 43.11 -8.54 4.51
CA PHE A 7 43.23 -7.38 3.62
C PHE A 7 41.92 -6.58 3.62
N ASN A 8 41.86 -5.52 4.42
CA ASN A 8 40.98 -4.39 4.13
C ASN A 8 41.77 -3.44 3.21
N ALA A 9 41.72 -3.70 1.90
CA ALA A 9 42.26 -2.76 0.93
C ALA A 9 41.33 -1.54 0.91
N ASP A 10 41.83 -0.41 1.42
CA ASP A 10 41.10 0.85 1.41
C ASP A 10 41.18 1.46 0.00
N HIS A 11 40.10 1.25 -0.76
CA HIS A 11 39.96 1.77 -2.11
C HIS A 11 39.41 3.21 -2.15
N THR A 12 39.24 3.88 -1.00
CA THR A 12 38.69 5.25 -0.95
C THR A 12 39.60 6.31 -1.59
N THR A 13 40.87 5.96 -1.84
CA THR A 13 41.86 6.84 -2.49
C THR A 13 41.96 6.64 -4.00
N ILE A 14 41.29 5.64 -4.56
CA ILE A 14 41.31 5.36 -6.00
C ILE A 14 40.26 6.23 -6.67
N THR A 15 40.71 7.14 -7.54
CA THR A 15 39.84 7.99 -8.35
C THR A 15 39.80 7.49 -9.79
N PHE A 16 38.59 7.35 -10.35
CA PHE A 16 38.41 6.99 -11.76
C PHE A 16 38.12 8.21 -12.64
N ASP A 17 38.54 8.15 -13.90
CA ASP A 17 38.33 9.18 -14.92
C ASP A 17 36.84 9.41 -15.24
N PHE A 18 36.01 8.38 -15.12
CA PHE A 18 34.56 8.48 -15.31
C PHE A 18 33.82 9.04 -14.08
N GLU A 19 34.47 9.27 -12.94
CA GLU A 19 33.76 9.76 -11.74
C GLU A 19 33.15 11.14 -11.93
N GLU A 20 33.84 12.01 -12.67
CA GLU A 20 33.36 13.35 -12.98
C GLU A 20 32.11 13.28 -13.87
N PHE A 21 32.09 12.36 -14.84
CA PHE A 21 30.92 12.08 -15.66
C PHE A 21 29.74 11.57 -14.83
N ILE A 22 29.96 10.64 -13.90
CA ILE A 22 28.89 10.14 -13.02
C ILE A 22 28.32 11.24 -12.12
N LYS A 23 29.18 12.13 -11.59
CA LYS A 23 28.76 13.21 -10.69
C LYS A 23 28.02 14.32 -11.45
N ASN A 24 28.52 14.72 -12.62
CA ASN A 24 28.04 15.90 -13.34
C ASN A 24 26.91 15.58 -14.34
N GLU A 25 27.02 14.50 -15.10
CA GLU A 25 26.05 14.12 -16.14
C GLU A 25 24.93 13.24 -15.59
N LEU A 26 25.28 12.22 -14.80
CA LEU A 26 24.30 11.30 -14.21
C LEU A 26 23.74 11.79 -12.88
N GLY A 27 24.37 12.79 -12.25
CA GLY A 27 23.94 13.36 -10.97
C GLY A 27 23.97 12.35 -9.81
N LEU A 28 24.74 11.26 -9.94
CA LEU A 28 24.84 10.20 -8.94
C LEU A 28 26.03 10.48 -8.02
N LYS A 29 25.80 10.40 -6.70
CA LYS A 29 26.88 10.54 -5.72
C LYS A 29 27.59 9.19 -5.54
N LEU A 30 28.92 9.20 -5.69
CA LEU A 30 29.81 8.04 -5.65
C LEU A 30 30.41 7.77 -4.27
N ASP A 31 30.19 8.66 -3.30
CA ASP A 31 30.67 8.46 -1.94
C ASP A 31 29.99 7.23 -1.32
N SER A 32 30.79 6.30 -0.78
CA SER A 32 30.27 5.16 0.00
C SER A 32 29.49 5.61 1.23
N GLN A 33 29.64 6.88 1.61
CA GLN A 33 28.72 7.65 2.44
C GLN A 33 27.45 8.05 1.67
N THR A 34 26.90 7.14 0.87
CA THR A 34 25.49 7.16 0.49
C THR A 34 24.71 7.54 1.74
N ARG A 35 24.10 8.74 1.72
CA ARG A 35 23.39 9.38 2.85
C ARG A 35 22.83 8.30 3.75
N ARG A 36 23.53 8.07 4.88
CA ARG A 36 23.25 6.96 5.81
C ARG A 36 21.74 6.92 6.02
N GLU A 37 21.14 5.74 6.09
CA GLU A 37 19.71 5.65 6.38
C GLU A 37 19.34 6.41 7.67
N ASP A 38 20.34 6.57 8.54
CA ASP A 38 20.38 7.29 9.82
C ASP A 38 20.52 8.83 9.70
N GLU A 39 20.78 9.37 8.50
CA GLU A 39 20.94 10.80 8.32
C GLU A 39 19.58 11.52 8.41
N PRO A 40 19.47 12.56 9.26
CA PRO A 40 18.19 13.19 9.54
C PRO A 40 17.58 13.82 8.29
N ILE A 41 16.26 13.67 8.17
CA ILE A 41 15.47 14.26 7.10
C ILE A 41 15.55 15.79 7.22
N CYS A 42 15.71 16.46 6.08
CA CYS A 42 15.74 17.91 6.03
C CYS A 42 14.39 18.51 6.44
N LYS A 43 14.32 19.07 7.65
CA LYS A 43 13.12 19.73 8.19
C LYS A 43 12.64 20.89 7.31
N TYR A 44 13.57 21.63 6.69
CA TYR A 44 13.25 22.75 5.81
C TYR A 44 12.69 22.31 4.47
N TYR A 45 13.12 21.16 3.95
CA TYR A 45 12.59 20.59 2.72
C TYR A 45 11.19 20.00 2.93
N LEU A 46 10.97 19.36 4.09
CA LEU A 46 9.64 18.89 4.48
C LEU A 46 8.62 20.05 4.58
N LYS A 47 9.07 21.24 4.99
CA LYS A 47 8.28 22.47 5.03
C LYS A 47 8.24 23.25 3.71
N GLY A 48 8.90 22.76 2.65
CA GLY A 48 8.94 23.41 1.34
C GLY A 48 9.84 24.66 1.23
N SER A 49 10.67 24.95 2.23
CA SER A 49 11.51 26.16 2.29
C SER A 49 13.00 25.89 2.10
N CYS A 50 13.40 24.69 1.67
CA CYS A 50 14.82 24.38 1.48
C CYS A 50 15.34 24.96 0.15
N THR A 51 16.23 25.94 0.26
CA THR A 51 16.90 26.58 -0.89
C THR A 51 18.08 25.79 -1.44
N LYS A 52 18.56 24.77 -0.71
CA LYS A 52 19.77 23.99 -1.07
C LYS A 52 19.52 22.88 -2.11
N GLY A 53 18.26 22.64 -2.51
CA GLY A 53 17.92 21.67 -3.56
C GLY A 53 18.59 20.30 -3.38
N SER A 54 19.17 19.75 -4.45
CA SER A 54 19.90 18.47 -4.45
C SER A 54 21.23 18.52 -3.68
N ASN A 55 21.76 19.72 -3.39
CA ASN A 55 23.00 19.95 -2.65
C ASN A 55 22.79 20.07 -1.13
N CYS A 56 21.57 19.85 -0.64
CA CYS A 56 21.33 19.86 0.80
C CYS A 56 22.03 18.68 1.49
N GLN A 57 22.76 18.99 2.57
CA GLN A 57 23.41 18.01 3.44
C GLN A 57 22.40 17.01 4.02
N PHE A 58 21.20 17.46 4.33
CA PHE A 58 20.16 16.62 4.91
C PHE A 58 19.36 15.88 3.84
N ARG A 59 18.83 14.70 4.17
CA ARG A 59 18.07 13.90 3.22
C ARG A 59 16.76 14.60 2.84
N HIS A 60 16.61 14.91 1.56
CA HIS A 60 15.36 15.37 0.96
C HIS A 60 14.52 14.15 0.60
N LYS A 61 13.68 13.72 1.53
CA LYS A 61 12.65 12.73 1.23
C LYS A 61 11.52 13.49 0.52
N GLY A 62 11.42 13.36 -0.80
CA GLY A 62 10.28 13.90 -1.54
C GLY A 62 8.98 13.39 -0.92
N PHE A 63 7.92 14.21 -0.93
CA PHE A 63 6.53 13.77 -0.69
C PHE A 63 6.16 12.51 -1.50
N ASP A 64 6.92 12.23 -2.55
CA ASP A 64 6.91 11.04 -3.39
C ASP A 64 7.33 9.70 -2.75
N ARG A 65 7.93 9.68 -1.55
CA ARG A 65 8.24 8.38 -0.88
C ARG A 65 7.06 7.81 -0.10
N ASP A 66 5.96 8.55 0.02
CA ASP A 66 4.68 8.06 0.53
C ASP A 66 3.89 7.28 -0.54
N LYS A 67 4.39 7.24 -1.78
CA LYS A 67 3.93 6.31 -2.81
C LYS A 67 4.11 4.88 -2.26
N SER A 68 2.98 4.24 -1.97
CA SER A 68 2.93 2.98 -1.23
C SER A 68 3.28 1.78 -2.10
N VAL A 69 3.11 1.88 -3.43
CA VAL A 69 3.20 0.74 -4.36
C VAL A 69 4.17 1.00 -5.52
N VAL A 70 4.93 -0.03 -5.88
CA VAL A 70 5.85 -0.04 -7.03
C VAL A 70 5.10 0.09 -8.35
N CYS A 71 5.64 0.88 -9.26
CA CYS A 71 5.07 1.09 -10.59
C CYS A 71 5.18 -0.15 -11.47
N LYS A 72 4.05 -0.77 -11.82
CA LYS A 72 4.02 -1.93 -12.73
C LYS A 72 4.61 -1.66 -14.12
N HIS A 73 4.53 -0.42 -14.61
CA HIS A 73 5.02 -0.06 -15.94
C HIS A 73 6.54 0.17 -15.94
N TRP A 74 7.08 0.69 -14.84
CA TRP A 74 8.51 0.90 -14.66
C TRP A 74 9.27 -0.42 -14.56
N LEU A 75 8.69 -1.43 -13.88
CA LEU A 75 9.25 -2.78 -13.84
C LEU A 75 9.47 -3.39 -15.24
N ARG A 76 8.73 -2.92 -16.25
CA ARG A 76 8.83 -3.36 -17.65
C ARG A 76 9.63 -2.39 -18.53
N GLY A 77 10.14 -1.29 -17.97
CA GLY A 77 10.79 -0.21 -18.73
C GLY A 77 9.85 0.62 -19.60
N LEU A 78 8.53 0.54 -19.40
CA LEU A 78 7.51 1.19 -20.24
C LEU A 78 6.88 2.44 -19.59
N CYS A 79 7.39 2.90 -18.45
CA CYS A 79 6.82 4.04 -17.77
C CYS A 79 7.17 5.35 -18.50
N LYS A 80 6.18 5.97 -19.14
CA LYS A 80 6.34 7.28 -19.81
C LYS A 80 6.37 8.47 -18.84
N LYS A 81 5.95 8.27 -17.59
CA LYS A 81 5.84 9.34 -16.59
C LYS A 81 7.17 9.68 -15.90
N GLY A 82 8.24 8.89 -16.12
CA GLY A 82 9.55 9.15 -15.51
C GLY A 82 9.44 9.46 -14.01
N ASP A 83 10.11 10.51 -13.56
CA ASP A 83 10.10 10.90 -12.14
C ASP A 83 8.75 11.49 -11.67
N SER A 84 7.90 11.97 -12.58
CA SER A 84 6.55 12.45 -12.24
C SER A 84 5.51 11.32 -12.14
N CYS A 85 5.95 10.07 -12.01
CA CYS A 85 5.07 8.92 -11.84
C CYS A 85 4.48 8.88 -10.42
N GLU A 86 3.17 8.68 -10.29
CA GLU A 86 2.47 8.48 -9.00
C GLU A 86 2.86 7.17 -8.29
N PHE A 87 3.60 6.29 -8.96
CA PHE A 87 4.04 5.02 -8.39
C PHE A 87 5.55 4.99 -8.16
N LEU A 88 6.01 4.15 -7.25
CA LEU A 88 7.42 4.07 -6.87
C LEU A 88 8.27 3.45 -7.99
N HIS A 89 9.32 4.16 -8.42
CA HIS A 89 10.36 3.67 -9.34
C HIS A 89 11.56 3.13 -8.56
N VAL A 90 11.30 2.20 -7.66
CA VAL A 90 12.31 1.49 -6.87
C VAL A 90 11.85 0.06 -6.74
N PHE A 91 12.75 -0.88 -6.93
CA PHE A 91 12.45 -2.29 -6.73
C PHE A 91 12.41 -2.58 -5.23
N ASN A 92 11.22 -2.83 -4.70
CA ASN A 92 11.01 -3.17 -3.30
C ASN A 92 9.91 -4.21 -3.19
N MET A 93 10.25 -5.41 -2.71
CA MET A 93 9.33 -6.54 -2.60
C MET A 93 8.15 -6.26 -1.65
N LYS A 94 8.39 -5.52 -0.56
CA LYS A 94 7.33 -5.20 0.44
C LYS A 94 6.27 -4.24 -0.11
N LYS A 95 6.63 -3.44 -1.11
CA LYS A 95 5.75 -2.46 -1.76
C LYS A 95 5.28 -2.92 -3.13
N MET A 96 5.46 -4.20 -3.48
CA MET A 96 4.99 -4.71 -4.77
C MET A 96 3.46 -4.77 -4.79
N PRO A 97 2.78 -4.47 -5.92
CA PRO A 97 1.35 -4.67 -6.00
C PRO A 97 0.93 -6.13 -5.76
N GLU A 98 -0.33 -6.30 -5.38
CA GLU A 98 -0.96 -7.61 -5.18
C GLU A 98 -1.00 -8.42 -6.48
N CYS A 99 -0.79 -9.73 -6.36
CA CYS A 99 -0.95 -10.65 -7.47
C CYS A 99 -2.43 -10.77 -7.82
N TRP A 100 -2.79 -10.36 -9.04
CA TRP A 100 -4.18 -10.42 -9.50
C TRP A 100 -4.71 -11.86 -9.58
N PHE A 101 -3.88 -12.81 -10.02
CA PHE A 101 -4.28 -14.22 -10.15
C PHE A 101 -4.52 -14.85 -8.79
N TYR A 102 -3.58 -14.67 -7.86
CA TYR A 102 -3.70 -15.20 -6.50
C TYR A 102 -4.88 -14.57 -5.75
N SER A 103 -5.05 -13.25 -5.84
CA SER A 103 -6.17 -12.56 -5.17
C SER A 103 -7.54 -12.99 -5.69
N LYS A 104 -7.65 -13.41 -6.96
CA LYS A 104 -8.92 -13.78 -7.59
C LYS A 104 -9.22 -15.27 -7.54
N TYR A 105 -8.21 -16.10 -7.76
CA TYR A 105 -8.37 -17.56 -7.92
C TYR A 105 -7.77 -18.35 -6.75
N GLY A 106 -7.04 -17.72 -5.83
CA GLY A 106 -6.32 -18.39 -4.75
C GLY A 106 -5.04 -19.10 -5.21
N GLU A 107 -4.77 -19.11 -6.52
CA GLU A 107 -3.65 -19.81 -7.13
C GLU A 107 -2.94 -18.90 -8.13
N CYS A 108 -1.62 -19.02 -8.21
CA CYS A 108 -0.79 -18.34 -9.19
C CYS A 108 0.07 -19.36 -9.94
N CYS A 109 0.12 -19.26 -11.26
CA CYS A 109 0.98 -20.10 -12.09
C CYS A 109 2.48 -19.91 -11.83
N ASN A 110 2.87 -18.77 -11.25
CA ASN A 110 4.24 -18.49 -10.85
C ASN A 110 4.59 -19.08 -9.47
N GLY A 111 3.64 -19.74 -8.80
CA GLY A 111 3.85 -20.35 -7.49
C GLY A 111 4.35 -19.36 -6.43
N GLU A 112 5.27 -19.79 -5.57
CA GLU A 112 5.82 -18.99 -4.47
C GLU A 112 6.87 -17.95 -4.92
N GLU A 113 7.42 -18.09 -6.13
CA GLU A 113 8.39 -17.14 -6.70
C GLU A 113 7.71 -16.00 -7.46
N CYS A 114 6.42 -15.77 -7.23
CA CYS A 114 5.72 -14.66 -7.84
C CYS A 114 6.27 -13.33 -7.32
N MET A 115 6.69 -12.46 -8.25
CA MET A 115 7.17 -11.12 -7.92
C MET A 115 6.12 -10.29 -7.15
N TYR A 116 4.83 -10.53 -7.43
CA TYR A 116 3.70 -9.82 -6.83
C TYR A 116 3.28 -10.41 -5.49
N LEU A 117 2.71 -9.58 -4.61
CA LEU A 117 2.32 -10.03 -3.27
C LEU A 117 1.13 -11.01 -3.32
N HIS A 118 1.32 -12.20 -2.77
CA HIS A 118 0.26 -13.16 -2.49
C HIS A 118 -0.36 -12.82 -1.14
N ILE A 119 -1.57 -12.26 -1.16
CA ILE A 119 -2.34 -11.93 0.03
C ILE A 119 -3.57 -12.82 0.04
N ASP A 120 -3.74 -13.63 1.08
CA ASP A 120 -4.92 -14.46 1.25
C ASP A 120 -6.16 -13.58 1.38
N PRO A 121 -7.20 -13.79 0.56
CA PRO A 121 -8.44 -13.00 0.64
C PRO A 121 -9.07 -13.00 2.03
N GLU A 122 -8.92 -14.09 2.79
CA GLU A 122 -9.42 -14.21 4.16
C GLU A 122 -8.63 -13.35 5.15
N SER A 123 -7.30 -13.24 4.98
CA SER A 123 -6.45 -12.39 5.81
C SER A 123 -6.71 -10.89 5.61
N LYS A 124 -7.28 -10.52 4.45
CA LYS A 124 -7.58 -9.12 4.09
C LYS A 124 -8.80 -8.56 4.82
N GLN A 125 -9.75 -9.41 5.22
CA GLN A 125 -10.97 -8.97 5.90
C GLN A 125 -10.69 -8.73 7.38
N LYS A 126 -10.59 -7.44 7.76
CA LYS A 126 -10.49 -7.05 9.17
C LYS A 126 -11.69 -7.57 9.96
N GLU A 127 -11.42 -8.01 11.18
CA GLU A 127 -12.49 -8.38 12.12
C GLU A 127 -13.41 -7.19 12.36
N CYS A 128 -14.71 -7.45 12.45
CA CYS A 128 -15.70 -6.40 12.70
C CYS A 128 -15.57 -5.89 14.14
N PRO A 129 -15.24 -4.59 14.34
CA PRO A 129 -15.08 -4.04 15.69
C PRO A 129 -16.40 -4.04 16.50
N TRP A 130 -17.55 -4.04 15.81
CA TRP A 130 -18.86 -4.09 16.45
C TRP A 130 -19.23 -5.52 16.87
N TYR A 131 -18.96 -6.51 16.01
CA TYR A 131 -19.19 -7.92 16.34
C TYR A 131 -18.25 -8.42 17.44
N ALA A 132 -17.00 -7.96 17.45
CA ALA A 132 -16.05 -8.25 18.53
C ALA A 132 -16.54 -7.74 19.89
N ARG A 133 -17.42 -6.73 19.90
CA ARG A 133 -18.10 -6.22 21.10
C ARG A 133 -19.40 -6.95 21.45
N GLY A 134 -19.76 -7.96 20.66
CA GLY A 134 -20.93 -8.82 20.88
C GLY A 134 -22.00 -8.66 19.81
N PHE A 135 -22.25 -7.44 19.31
CA PHE A 135 -23.33 -7.21 18.34
C PHE A 135 -22.92 -6.27 17.21
N CYS A 136 -23.10 -6.74 15.97
CA CYS A 136 -22.96 -5.93 14.77
C CYS A 136 -24.33 -5.65 14.16
N LYS A 137 -24.67 -4.38 14.00
CA LYS A 137 -25.93 -3.92 13.38
C LYS A 137 -26.13 -4.41 11.94
N HIS A 138 -25.05 -4.76 11.24
CA HIS A 138 -25.09 -5.26 9.86
C HIS A 138 -25.35 -6.78 9.79
N GLY A 139 -25.31 -7.47 10.94
CA GLY A 139 -25.60 -8.90 11.03
C GLY A 139 -24.74 -9.73 10.06
N PRO A 140 -25.30 -10.77 9.42
CA PRO A 140 -24.55 -11.63 8.50
C PRO A 140 -24.08 -10.91 7.22
N ASN A 141 -24.64 -9.74 6.91
CA ASN A 141 -24.27 -8.95 5.73
C ASN A 141 -23.15 -7.93 6.03
N CYS A 142 -22.45 -8.05 7.17
CA CYS A 142 -21.35 -7.16 7.48
C CYS A 142 -20.18 -7.38 6.51
N ARG A 143 -19.60 -6.30 6.01
CA ARG A 143 -18.39 -6.32 5.16
C ARG A 143 -17.14 -6.81 5.91
N ASN A 144 -17.13 -6.69 7.24
CA ASN A 144 -16.03 -7.11 8.09
C ASN A 144 -16.26 -8.52 8.63
N LYS A 145 -15.18 -9.27 8.85
CA LYS A 145 -15.26 -10.67 9.31
C LYS A 145 -15.85 -10.74 10.72
N HIS A 146 -16.88 -11.56 10.90
CA HIS A 146 -17.46 -11.86 12.21
C HIS A 146 -16.79 -13.11 12.78
N VAL A 147 -15.90 -12.94 13.76
CA VAL A 147 -15.26 -14.05 14.47
C VAL A 147 -15.97 -14.26 15.80
N ARG A 148 -16.69 -15.38 15.93
CA ARG A 148 -17.41 -15.70 17.17
C ARG A 148 -16.44 -16.34 18.17
N LYS A 149 -16.13 -15.62 19.25
CA LYS A 149 -15.38 -16.14 20.40
C LYS A 149 -16.34 -16.37 21.56
N LEU A 150 -16.20 -17.48 22.29
CA LEU A 150 -16.94 -17.69 23.54
C LEU A 150 -16.45 -16.67 24.57
N VAL A 151 -17.35 -16.02 25.29
CA VAL A 151 -16.97 -15.03 26.30
C VAL A 151 -16.29 -15.75 27.46
N CYS A 152 -15.14 -15.23 27.92
CA CYS A 152 -14.47 -15.78 29.10
C CYS A 152 -15.32 -15.51 30.35
N GLN A 153 -15.74 -16.57 31.03
CA GLN A 153 -16.55 -16.45 32.24
C GLN A 153 -15.81 -15.68 33.35
N ASN A 154 -14.52 -15.98 33.58
CA ASN A 154 -13.71 -15.34 34.62
C ASN A 154 -13.52 -13.84 34.35
N TYR A 155 -13.34 -13.48 33.07
CA TYR A 155 -13.23 -12.07 32.67
C TYR A 155 -14.55 -11.33 32.84
N LEU A 156 -15.68 -11.98 32.50
CA LEU A 156 -17.01 -11.42 32.70
C LEU A 156 -17.30 -11.17 34.19
N THR A 157 -16.79 -12.02 35.09
CA THR A 157 -16.89 -11.83 36.54
C THR A 157 -15.86 -10.84 37.11
N GLY A 158 -15.02 -10.23 36.27
CA GLY A 158 -14.19 -9.08 36.62
C GLY A 158 -12.68 -9.27 36.41
N PHE A 159 -12.16 -10.50 36.43
CA PHE A 159 -10.73 -10.74 36.23
C PHE A 159 -10.45 -12.15 35.70
N CYS A 160 -9.71 -12.23 34.59
CA CYS A 160 -9.20 -13.48 34.07
C CYS A 160 -7.68 -13.56 34.30
N PRO A 161 -7.17 -14.61 34.97
CA PRO A 161 -5.74 -14.78 35.23
C PRO A 161 -4.90 -14.91 33.94
N ASP A 162 -5.52 -15.39 32.84
CA ASP A 162 -4.85 -15.58 31.55
C ASP A 162 -4.72 -14.26 30.74
N GLY A 163 -5.40 -13.19 31.16
CA GLY A 163 -5.29 -11.86 30.56
C GLY A 163 -5.52 -11.86 29.04
N LEU A 164 -4.63 -11.22 28.28
CA LEU A 164 -4.73 -11.13 26.80
C LEU A 164 -4.52 -12.48 26.08
N ASN A 165 -3.98 -13.48 26.77
CA ASN A 165 -3.67 -14.80 26.20
C ASN A 165 -4.78 -15.83 26.46
N CYS A 166 -5.92 -15.42 27.05
CA CYS A 166 -7.04 -16.32 27.29
C CYS A 166 -7.59 -16.89 25.97
N PRO A 167 -7.86 -18.21 25.88
CA PRO A 167 -8.47 -18.82 24.68
C PRO A 167 -9.90 -18.31 24.42
N ASN A 168 -10.56 -17.76 25.44
CA ASN A 168 -11.88 -17.19 25.36
C ASN A 168 -11.83 -15.68 25.09
N GLY A 169 -12.85 -15.15 24.42
CA GLY A 169 -12.96 -13.74 24.09
C GLY A 169 -13.16 -12.85 25.33
N HIS A 170 -12.33 -11.82 25.44
CA HIS A 170 -12.50 -10.71 26.39
C HIS A 170 -13.16 -9.53 25.67
N PRO A 171 -14.44 -9.20 25.97
CA PRO A 171 -15.12 -8.08 25.34
C PRO A 171 -14.39 -6.77 25.66
N LYS A 172 -14.01 -6.01 24.63
CA LYS A 172 -13.42 -4.68 24.78
C LYS A 172 -14.51 -3.62 24.70
N TYR A 173 -14.80 -2.94 25.80
CA TYR A 173 -15.81 -1.88 25.84
C TYR A 173 -15.28 -0.52 25.35
N GLU A 174 -13.96 -0.37 25.26
CA GLU A 174 -13.31 0.83 24.74
C GLU A 174 -13.53 0.99 23.23
N LEU A 175 -13.85 2.20 22.80
CA LEU A 175 -13.99 2.52 21.38
C LEU A 175 -12.60 2.56 20.73
N PRO A 176 -12.41 1.90 19.56
CA PRO A 176 -11.21 2.14 18.76
C PRO A 176 -11.12 3.64 18.45
N LEU A 177 -9.94 4.24 18.64
CA LEU A 177 -9.64 5.62 18.26
C LEU A 177 -9.75 5.76 16.74
N MET A 178 -10.96 5.93 16.23
CA MET A 178 -11.22 6.07 14.79
C MET A 178 -11.27 7.55 14.41
N TYR A 179 -10.23 8.33 14.72
CA TYR A 179 -9.87 9.51 13.95
C TYR A 179 -8.42 9.96 14.25
N ASN A 180 -7.60 9.94 13.21
CA ASN A 180 -6.32 10.65 13.06
C ASN A 180 -5.11 10.24 13.92
N ILE A 181 -4.18 9.51 13.28
CA ILE A 181 -2.86 9.99 12.82
C ILE A 181 -1.89 8.80 12.82
N GLN A 182 -1.25 8.60 11.66
CA GLN A 182 -0.02 7.82 11.54
C GLN A 182 1.01 8.39 12.52
N ASN A 183 1.45 7.62 13.52
CA ASN A 183 2.81 7.63 14.10
C ASN A 183 2.85 6.66 15.29
N ASP A 184 3.75 5.69 15.18
CA ASP A 184 4.69 5.14 16.16
C ASP A 184 4.26 4.85 17.61
N ASP A 185 4.49 3.58 17.99
CA ASP A 185 5.17 3.12 19.22
C ASP A 185 4.99 3.95 20.50
N ILE A 186 3.87 3.77 21.21
CA ILE A 186 3.82 3.90 22.68
C ILE A 186 2.81 2.88 23.23
N ALA A 187 3.29 1.89 23.99
CA ALA A 187 2.44 1.00 24.79
C ALA A 187 1.72 1.81 25.90
N PRO A 188 0.42 1.61 26.17
CA PRO A 188 -0.23 2.29 27.28
C PRO A 188 0.09 1.57 28.62
N PRO A 189 0.25 2.30 29.73
CA PRO A 189 0.48 1.73 31.06
C PRO A 189 -0.84 1.20 31.69
N PRO A 190 -0.78 0.40 32.78
CA PRO A 190 -1.96 -0.25 33.34
C PRO A 190 -2.66 0.55 34.44
N SER A 191 -3.93 0.16 34.69
CA SER A 191 -4.84 0.57 35.79
C SER A 191 -5.49 1.96 35.63
N SER A 192 -6.72 2.26 36.05
CA SER A 192 -7.57 1.72 37.12
C SER A 192 -9.02 2.20 36.94
N SER A 193 -9.95 1.44 37.50
CA SER A 193 -11.38 1.66 37.75
C SER A 193 -11.79 3.10 38.10
N SER A 194 -12.94 3.59 37.60
CA SER A 194 -14.13 3.96 38.41
C SER A 194 -15.26 4.67 37.61
N ASN A 195 -16.48 4.40 38.08
CA ASN A 195 -17.84 4.84 37.70
C ASN A 195 -17.98 6.34 37.33
N SER A 196 -18.97 6.82 36.56
CA SER A 196 -20.40 6.84 36.92
C SER A 196 -21.29 7.45 35.82
N ASN A 197 -22.54 6.97 35.78
CA ASN A 197 -23.78 7.50 35.19
C ASN A 197 -23.84 8.99 34.78
N THR A 198 -24.41 9.27 33.60
CA THR A 198 -25.77 9.85 33.43
C THR A 198 -26.10 10.13 31.95
N GLN A 199 -27.28 9.68 31.52
CA GLN A 199 -28.09 10.22 30.42
C GLN A 199 -29.03 11.31 31.01
N PRO A 200 -29.77 12.17 30.25
CA PRO A 200 -30.34 11.85 28.94
C PRO A 200 -30.57 13.03 27.93
N HIS A 201 -31.22 12.65 26.82
CA HIS A 201 -32.17 13.41 25.97
C HIS A 201 -31.70 14.15 24.69
N GLU A 202 -32.30 13.68 23.58
CA GLU A 202 -32.86 14.38 22.41
C GLU A 202 -32.02 15.34 21.54
N GLU A 203 -31.87 15.02 20.25
CA GLU A 203 -32.68 15.63 19.18
C GLU A 203 -32.37 14.93 17.83
N GLN A 204 -33.36 14.26 17.26
CA GLN A 204 -33.31 13.73 15.89
C GLN A 204 -33.49 14.89 14.91
N LYS A 205 -32.43 15.25 14.17
CA LYS A 205 -32.58 16.00 12.92
C LYS A 205 -32.26 15.09 11.74
N ASN A 206 -33.34 14.61 11.13
CA ASN A 206 -33.40 14.04 9.79
C ASN A 206 -32.78 15.02 8.79
N PHE A 207 -31.58 14.72 8.31
CA PHE A 207 -31.11 15.22 7.02
C PHE A 207 -31.23 14.09 6.00
N ARG A 208 -32.37 14.05 5.30
CA ARG A 208 -32.44 13.43 3.98
C ARG A 208 -31.70 14.35 3.01
N GLN A 209 -30.59 13.86 2.44
CA GLN A 209 -30.07 14.41 1.19
C GLN A 209 -30.27 13.40 0.06
N PRO A 210 -30.54 13.88 -1.17
CA PRO A 210 -30.99 13.06 -2.28
C PRO A 210 -29.86 12.21 -2.84
N TYR A 211 -30.21 11.03 -3.36
CA TYR A 211 -29.33 10.25 -4.22
C TYR A 211 -28.82 11.13 -5.38
N GLN A 212 -27.54 11.52 -5.33
CA GLN A 212 -26.81 11.98 -6.50
C GLN A 212 -26.19 10.77 -7.17
N GLN A 213 -26.67 10.49 -8.38
CA GLN A 213 -26.13 9.49 -9.28
C GLN A 213 -24.66 9.83 -9.60
N ALA A 214 -23.83 8.79 -9.68
CA ALA A 214 -22.42 8.89 -10.05
C ALA A 214 -22.25 9.58 -11.43
N PRO A 215 -21.19 10.38 -11.64
CA PRO A 215 -20.99 11.05 -12.91
C PRO A 215 -20.58 10.05 -13.99
N HIS A 216 -21.35 10.02 -15.07
CA HIS A 216 -20.95 9.43 -16.34
C HIS A 216 -19.69 10.14 -16.86
N HIS A 217 -18.62 9.38 -17.10
CA HIS A 217 -17.43 9.85 -17.79
C HIS A 217 -17.80 10.36 -19.19
N HIS A 218 -17.85 11.68 -19.35
CA HIS A 218 -17.80 12.35 -20.65
C HIS A 218 -16.42 12.11 -21.28
N HIS A 219 -16.35 11.20 -22.25
CA HIS A 219 -15.24 11.16 -23.18
C HIS A 219 -15.42 12.30 -24.18
N GLN A 220 -14.42 13.17 -24.29
CA GLN A 220 -14.32 14.14 -25.38
C GLN A 220 -14.23 13.40 -26.73
N PRO A 221 -14.80 13.98 -27.81
CA PRO A 221 -14.81 13.37 -29.13
C PRO A 221 -13.42 13.44 -29.76
N GLY A 222 -12.60 12.42 -29.52
CA GLY A 222 -11.51 12.09 -30.44
C GLY A 222 -12.14 11.63 -31.76
N THR A 223 -11.68 12.19 -32.87
CA THR A 223 -12.11 11.85 -34.23
C THR A 223 -12.33 10.34 -34.36
N PHE A 224 -13.59 9.92 -34.49
CA PHE A 224 -13.93 8.51 -34.72
C PHE A 224 -13.28 8.12 -36.05
N ARG A 225 -12.16 7.39 -35.99
CA ARG A 225 -11.63 6.73 -37.19
C ARG A 225 -12.69 5.74 -37.63
N LYS A 226 -13.15 5.89 -38.87
CA LYS A 226 -14.18 5.02 -39.42
C LYS A 226 -13.64 3.59 -39.40
N LEU A 227 -14.51 2.62 -39.13
CA LEU A 227 -14.10 1.22 -38.97
C LEU A 227 -13.36 0.68 -40.22
N GLU A 228 -13.67 1.23 -41.39
CA GLU A 228 -13.00 0.99 -42.67
C GLU A 228 -11.51 1.36 -42.67
N ASP A 229 -11.07 2.35 -41.89
CA ASP A 229 -9.66 2.78 -41.82
C ASP A 229 -8.85 1.99 -40.77
N VAL A 230 -9.51 1.07 -40.05
CA VAL A 230 -8.89 0.29 -38.97
C VAL A 230 -8.30 -0.99 -39.55
N THR A 231 -6.95 -1.05 -39.63
CA THR A 231 -6.21 -2.24 -40.05
C THR A 231 -6.02 -3.22 -38.90
N CYS A 232 -6.42 -4.47 -39.11
CA CYS A 232 -6.23 -5.56 -38.17
C CYS A 232 -4.75 -5.99 -38.12
N TYR A 233 -4.11 -5.86 -36.96
CA TYR A 233 -2.70 -6.26 -36.79
C TYR A 233 -2.46 -7.79 -36.84
N LYS A 234 -3.51 -8.63 -36.86
CA LYS A 234 -3.37 -10.09 -36.97
C LYS A 234 -3.35 -10.59 -38.41
N CYS A 235 -4.11 -9.97 -39.32
CA CYS A 235 -4.24 -10.42 -40.71
C CYS A 235 -3.91 -9.34 -41.75
N GLY A 236 -3.64 -8.10 -41.33
CA GLY A 236 -3.35 -6.97 -42.20
C GLY A 236 -4.56 -6.40 -42.95
N GLN A 237 -5.77 -6.96 -42.80
CA GLN A 237 -6.96 -6.49 -43.49
C GLN A 237 -7.65 -5.35 -42.72
N GLN A 238 -8.24 -4.41 -43.45
CA GLN A 238 -8.99 -3.28 -42.91
C GLN A 238 -10.45 -3.64 -42.60
N GLY A 239 -11.16 -2.81 -41.83
CA GLY A 239 -12.58 -3.01 -41.54
C GLY A 239 -12.91 -3.77 -40.24
N HIS A 240 -11.92 -4.17 -39.45
CA HIS A 240 -12.14 -4.83 -38.16
C HIS A 240 -10.97 -4.71 -37.18
N TYR A 241 -11.28 -4.72 -35.89
CA TYR A 241 -10.27 -4.83 -34.84
C TYR A 241 -9.81 -6.28 -34.65
N ALA A 242 -8.57 -6.48 -34.23
CA ALA A 242 -7.96 -7.81 -34.09
C ALA A 242 -8.69 -8.76 -33.13
N ASN A 243 -9.50 -8.25 -32.20
CA ASN A 243 -10.33 -9.05 -31.30
C ASN A 243 -11.52 -9.71 -32.02
N ARG A 244 -11.85 -9.24 -33.23
CA ARG A 244 -12.91 -9.78 -34.10
C ARG A 244 -12.33 -10.32 -35.41
N CYS A 245 -11.05 -10.68 -35.41
CA CYS A 245 -10.38 -11.19 -36.61
C CYS A 245 -10.87 -12.61 -36.95
N PRO A 246 -11.47 -12.82 -38.13
CA PRO A 246 -11.98 -14.13 -38.54
C PRO A 246 -10.87 -15.18 -38.78
N GLN A 247 -9.61 -14.73 -38.86
CA GLN A 247 -8.43 -15.58 -39.06
C GLN A 247 -7.66 -15.86 -37.76
N GLY A 248 -8.24 -15.55 -36.59
CA GLY A 248 -7.62 -15.83 -35.29
C GLY A 248 -7.50 -17.34 -35.03
N ARG A 249 -6.27 -17.81 -34.76
CA ARG A 249 -5.87 -19.23 -34.58
C ARG A 249 -6.87 -20.14 -33.83
N PRO A 250 -6.89 -21.44 -34.17
CA PRO A 250 -7.78 -22.43 -33.58
C PRO A 250 -7.50 -22.64 -32.09
N VAL A 251 -8.58 -22.87 -31.35
CA VAL A 251 -8.57 -23.35 -29.96
C VAL A 251 -7.81 -24.68 -29.93
N MET A 252 -6.67 -24.71 -29.25
CA MET A 252 -5.99 -25.97 -28.92
C MET A 252 -6.93 -26.76 -28.00
N LYS A 253 -7.30 -27.97 -28.42
CA LYS A 253 -8.02 -28.95 -27.58
C LYS A 253 -7.09 -29.48 -26.49
#